data_AF-A0AAW2LS56-F1
#
_entry.id   AF-A0AAW2LS56-F1
#
_cell.length_a   1.000
_cell.length_b   1.000
_cell.length_c   1.000
_cell.angle_alpha   90.00
_cell.angle_beta   90.00
_cell.angle_gamma   90.00
#
_symmetry.space_group_name_H-M   'P 1'
#
loop_
_entity.id
_entity.type
_entity.pdbx_description
1 polymer ?
#
loop_
_entity_poly.entity_id
_entity_poly.type
_entity_poly.pdbx_seq_one_letter_code
_entity_poly.pdbx_strand_id
1 'polypeptide(L)'
;MVRNVSKLEDFYGAKYVVGTAPDPGPGSVERGSHMALHGWVGENTPTGEDMGNFYSTARDPIFYSHHTNVDRLWTVWRGLRGPKPKDFPDSDWLEADFLFYDENAQLVRVKVVDTLDNEKMGPKKSRSKKDKEKEEELLVIEGIEVDTAKFVKFDVFVNDEDDKPDELDKAEYAGCYSQVPHKNSTKVKTKIRLGLTELLEDLDVEDDEKILVSLVPKAGGEDITIGGIKIIYA
;
A
#
# COMPACT_ATOMS: atom_id res chain seq x y z
N MET A 1 -11.62 11.71 -0.01
CA MET A 1 -10.56 11.88 -1.02
C MET A 1 -11.01 12.61 -2.29
N VAL A 2 -12.00 12.10 -3.05
CA VAL A 2 -12.36 12.70 -4.36
C VAL A 2 -13.65 13.53 -4.32
N ARG A 3 -14.71 13.03 -3.66
CA ARG A 3 -15.96 13.79 -3.48
C ARG A 3 -15.74 14.92 -2.47
N ASN A 4 -16.26 16.11 -2.78
CA ASN A 4 -16.15 17.32 -1.97
C ASN A 4 -14.71 17.83 -1.74
N VAL A 5 -13.79 17.49 -2.64
CA VAL A 5 -12.40 17.98 -2.63
C VAL A 5 -12.14 18.70 -3.95
N SER A 6 -12.44 19.98 -3.97
CA SER A 6 -12.39 20.81 -5.17
C SER A 6 -11.17 21.74 -5.21
N LYS A 7 -10.78 22.26 -4.06
CA LYS A 7 -9.63 23.14 -3.85
C LYS A 7 -8.50 22.39 -3.14
N LEU A 8 -7.40 23.08 -2.86
CA LEU A 8 -6.27 22.50 -2.12
C LEU A 8 -6.60 22.42 -0.63
N GLU A 9 -7.27 23.44 -0.11
CA GLU A 9 -7.70 23.59 1.27
C GLU A 9 -8.68 22.49 1.69
N ASP A 10 -9.51 22.02 0.76
CA ASP A 10 -10.42 20.90 1.01
C ASP A 10 -9.67 19.58 1.32
N PHE A 11 -8.42 19.44 0.85
CA PHE A 11 -7.58 18.27 1.10
C PHE A 11 -6.56 18.50 2.21
N TYR A 12 -5.75 19.55 2.10
CA TYR A 12 -4.66 19.85 3.03
C TYR A 12 -5.10 20.57 4.31
N GLY A 13 -6.26 21.23 4.30
CA GLY A 13 -6.69 22.11 5.37
C GLY A 13 -6.43 23.59 5.09
N ALA A 14 -6.88 24.43 6.02
CA ALA A 14 -6.78 25.88 5.94
C ALA A 14 -5.35 26.38 6.16
N LYS A 15 -5.05 27.57 5.63
CA LYS A 15 -3.74 28.22 5.82
C LYS A 15 -3.46 28.42 7.31
N TYR A 16 -2.33 27.89 7.78
CA TYR A 16 -1.81 28.08 9.13
C TYR A 16 -0.42 28.73 9.04
N VAL A 17 -0.27 29.93 9.60
CA VAL A 17 1.00 30.67 9.61
C VAL A 17 1.26 31.28 10.98
N VAL A 18 2.45 31.84 11.17
CA VAL A 18 2.83 32.52 12.42
C VAL A 18 1.79 33.59 12.76
N GLY A 19 1.20 33.48 13.95
CA GLY A 19 0.17 34.40 14.44
C GLY A 19 -1.27 33.97 14.12
N THR A 20 -1.50 32.91 13.36
CA THR A 20 -2.83 32.29 13.22
C THR A 20 -3.23 31.60 14.52
N ALA A 21 -4.51 31.66 14.88
CA ALA A 21 -5.04 30.90 16.01
C ALA A 21 -4.95 29.39 15.73
N PRO A 22 -4.80 28.54 16.76
CA PRO A 22 -4.86 27.08 16.59
C PRO A 22 -6.15 26.63 15.90
N ASP A 23 -6.09 25.45 15.27
CA ASP A 23 -7.22 24.78 14.60
C ASP A 23 -7.88 25.60 13.47
N PRO A 24 -7.11 26.07 12.46
CA PRO A 24 -7.63 26.93 11.39
C PRO A 24 -8.63 26.22 10.46
N GLY A 25 -8.68 24.89 10.46
CA GLY A 25 -9.63 24.09 9.71
C GLY A 25 -8.97 22.87 9.06
N PRO A 26 -9.34 21.63 9.44
CA PRO A 26 -8.70 20.43 8.96
C PRO A 26 -9.09 20.07 7.52
N GLY A 27 -8.20 19.33 6.87
CA GLY A 27 -8.44 18.73 5.56
C GLY A 27 -9.52 17.64 5.58
N SER A 28 -9.99 17.22 4.41
CA SER A 28 -11.04 16.18 4.30
C SER A 28 -10.59 14.80 4.77
N VAL A 29 -9.33 14.42 4.54
CA VAL A 29 -8.78 13.13 5.02
C VAL A 29 -8.59 13.19 6.52
N GLU A 30 -7.95 14.25 7.01
CA GLU A 30 -7.69 14.51 8.43
C GLU A 30 -8.98 14.39 9.26
N ARG A 31 -10.01 15.20 8.97
CA ARG A 31 -11.28 15.17 9.74
C ARG A 31 -12.18 13.97 9.46
N GLY A 32 -11.83 13.15 8.48
CA GLY A 32 -12.64 12.07 7.96
C GLY A 32 -12.13 10.70 8.41
N SER A 33 -11.59 9.94 7.46
CA SER A 33 -11.13 8.57 7.69
C SER A 33 -9.99 8.48 8.71
N HIS A 34 -9.11 9.49 8.77
CA HIS A 34 -8.01 9.52 9.74
C HIS A 34 -8.54 9.57 11.18
N MET A 35 -9.34 10.58 11.54
CA MET A 35 -9.92 10.67 12.89
C MET A 35 -10.84 9.50 13.24
N ALA A 36 -11.54 8.92 12.25
CA ALA A 36 -12.39 7.76 12.48
C ALA A 36 -11.59 6.52 12.92
N LEU A 37 -10.41 6.28 12.33
CA LEU A 37 -9.56 5.16 12.72
C LEU A 37 -8.92 5.37 14.09
N HIS A 38 -8.42 6.57 14.39
CA HIS A 38 -7.96 6.92 15.73
C HIS A 38 -9.03 6.63 16.79
N GLY A 39 -10.26 7.11 16.57
CA GLY A 39 -11.37 6.89 17.50
C GLY A 39 -11.86 5.43 17.57
N TRP A 40 -11.63 4.63 16.53
CA TRP A 40 -12.04 3.22 16.51
C TRP A 40 -11.03 2.28 17.17
N VAL A 41 -9.73 2.51 16.95
CA VAL A 41 -8.66 1.70 17.55
C VAL A 41 -8.37 2.11 18.99
N GLY A 42 -8.58 3.39 19.34
CA GLY A 42 -8.39 3.87 20.71
C GLY A 42 -9.14 3.05 21.74
N GLU A 43 -8.51 2.80 22.89
CA GLU A 43 -9.16 2.06 23.96
C GLU A 43 -10.32 2.87 24.54
N ASN A 44 -11.27 2.14 25.12
CA ASN A 44 -12.41 2.73 25.80
C ASN A 44 -12.03 3.23 27.20
N THR A 45 -11.08 4.17 27.27
CA THR A 45 -10.72 4.91 28.48
C THR A 45 -11.30 6.33 28.41
N PRO A 46 -11.36 7.09 29.52
CA PRO A 46 -11.83 8.48 29.50
C PRO A 46 -11.04 9.40 28.56
N THR A 47 -9.80 9.02 28.25
CA THR A 47 -8.83 9.80 27.48
C THR A 47 -8.55 9.20 26.10
N GLY A 48 -8.96 7.95 25.84
CA GLY A 48 -8.89 7.29 24.53
C GLY A 48 -7.52 6.72 24.17
N GLU A 49 -6.62 6.47 25.13
CA GLU A 49 -5.30 5.92 24.82
C GLU A 49 -5.37 4.54 24.15
N ASP A 50 -4.36 4.10 23.40
CA ASP A 50 -3.29 4.94 22.88
C ASP A 50 -3.76 5.68 21.62
N MET A 51 -4.34 4.97 20.64
CA MET A 51 -4.69 5.49 19.32
C MET A 51 -5.76 6.60 19.30
N GLY A 52 -6.64 6.70 20.30
CA GLY A 52 -7.71 7.70 20.32
C GLY A 52 -7.27 9.08 20.80
N ASN A 53 -5.99 9.28 21.14
CA ASN A 53 -5.48 10.57 21.61
C ASN A 53 -4.08 10.90 21.09
N PHE A 54 -3.87 12.14 20.62
CA PHE A 54 -2.61 12.55 19.99
C PHE A 54 -1.38 12.48 20.89
N TYR A 55 -1.50 12.64 22.22
CA TYR A 55 -0.32 12.52 23.10
C TYR A 55 0.16 11.08 23.31
N SER A 56 -0.71 10.10 23.03
CA SER A 56 -0.46 8.68 23.29
C SER A 56 -0.40 7.85 22.03
N THR A 57 -1.00 8.31 20.93
CA THR A 57 -1.22 7.50 19.73
C THR A 57 0.04 6.86 19.16
N ALA A 58 1.19 7.53 19.23
CA ALA A 58 2.46 7.01 18.71
C ALA A 58 3.11 5.91 19.58
N ARG A 59 2.52 5.57 20.73
CA ARG A 59 2.95 4.44 21.57
C ARG A 59 2.47 3.09 21.03
N ASP A 60 1.37 3.09 20.29
CA ASP A 60 0.89 1.92 19.55
C ASP A 60 1.61 1.86 18.19
N PRO A 61 2.36 0.79 17.87
CA PRO A 61 3.03 0.65 16.58
C PRO A 61 2.11 0.77 15.36
N ILE A 62 0.80 0.46 15.49
CA ILE A 62 -0.16 0.57 14.38
C ILE A 62 -0.32 2.02 13.89
N PHE A 63 0.01 3.01 14.74
CA PHE A 63 0.02 4.42 14.38
C PHE A 63 0.85 4.68 13.13
N TYR A 64 2.03 4.09 13.03
CA TYR A 64 2.93 4.33 11.91
C TYR A 64 2.36 3.73 10.62
N SER A 65 1.85 2.49 10.64
CA SER A 65 1.18 1.89 9.48
C SER A 65 -0.08 2.66 9.06
N HIS A 66 -0.86 3.14 10.03
CA HIS A 66 -2.01 4.01 9.76
C HIS A 66 -1.58 5.28 9.02
N HIS A 67 -0.55 5.97 9.51
CA HIS A 67 -0.03 7.19 8.89
C HIS A 67 0.68 6.94 7.57
N THR A 68 1.29 5.76 7.34
CA THR A 68 1.78 5.35 6.02
C THR A 68 0.65 5.31 5.00
N ASN A 69 -0.51 4.75 5.37
CA ASN A 69 -1.65 4.77 4.46
C ASN A 69 -2.19 6.20 4.26
N VAL A 70 -2.19 7.05 5.28
CA VAL A 70 -2.56 8.48 5.14
C VAL A 70 -1.61 9.22 4.19
N ASP A 71 -0.32 8.93 4.23
CA ASP A 71 0.67 9.45 3.27
C ASP A 71 0.38 8.92 1.84
N ARG A 72 0.08 7.63 1.70
CA ARG A 72 -0.36 7.04 0.41
C ARG A 72 -1.62 7.72 -0.13
N LEU A 73 -2.59 8.06 0.72
CA LEU A 73 -3.80 8.80 0.31
C LEU A 73 -3.45 10.16 -0.34
N TRP A 74 -2.38 10.82 0.09
CA TRP A 74 -1.88 12.04 -0.53
C TRP A 74 -1.34 11.76 -1.94
N THR A 75 -0.51 10.74 -2.14
CA THR A 75 -0.02 10.31 -3.46
C THR A 75 -1.16 9.95 -4.41
N VAL A 76 -2.09 9.11 -3.96
CA VAL A 76 -3.28 8.72 -4.74
C VAL A 76 -4.11 9.93 -5.12
N TRP A 77 -4.39 10.83 -4.17
CA TRP A 77 -5.15 12.04 -4.45
C TRP A 77 -4.46 12.93 -5.49
N ARG A 78 -3.13 13.09 -5.42
CA ARG A 78 -2.36 13.86 -6.41
C ARG A 78 -2.46 13.27 -7.81
N GLY A 79 -2.44 11.93 -7.93
CA GLY A 79 -2.65 11.22 -9.20
C GLY A 79 -4.05 11.45 -9.77
N LEU A 80 -5.08 11.35 -8.93
CA LEU A 80 -6.49 11.55 -9.31
C LEU A 80 -6.86 13.01 -9.61
N ARG A 81 -6.03 13.97 -9.18
CA ARG A 81 -6.29 15.41 -9.34
C ARG A 81 -6.13 15.91 -10.78
N GLY A 82 -5.51 15.11 -11.65
CA GLY A 82 -5.32 15.41 -13.06
C GLY A 82 -4.46 16.68 -13.28
N PRO A 83 -4.86 17.61 -14.18
CA PRO A 83 -4.06 18.78 -14.51
C PRO A 83 -4.19 19.94 -13.50
N LYS A 84 -5.02 19.81 -12.46
CA LYS A 84 -5.22 20.87 -11.47
C LYS A 84 -3.95 21.02 -10.59
N PRO A 85 -3.71 22.20 -10.01
CA PRO A 85 -2.59 22.41 -9.07
C PRO A 85 -2.66 21.39 -7.93
N LYS A 86 -1.54 20.72 -7.64
CA LYS A 86 -1.42 19.67 -6.63
C LYS A 86 -0.96 20.19 -5.27
N ASP A 87 -0.31 21.35 -5.26
CA ASP A 87 0.40 21.90 -4.10
C ASP A 87 0.15 23.40 -4.01
N PHE A 88 0.27 23.96 -2.79
CA PHE A 88 0.17 25.41 -2.62
C PHE A 88 1.42 26.10 -3.19
N PRO A 89 1.28 27.19 -3.96
CA PRO A 89 2.43 27.93 -4.48
C PRO A 89 3.03 28.90 -3.44
N ASP A 90 2.41 29.02 -2.27
CA ASP A 90 2.74 30.00 -1.24
C ASP A 90 4.04 29.61 -0.51
N SER A 91 4.99 30.54 -0.42
CA SER A 91 6.26 30.33 0.29
C SER A 91 6.08 30.05 1.76
N ASP A 92 5.02 30.58 2.41
CA ASP A 92 4.74 30.32 3.81
C ASP A 92 4.47 28.82 4.05
N TRP A 93 3.91 28.13 3.05
CA TRP A 93 3.68 26.69 3.10
C TRP A 93 4.92 25.89 2.67
N LEU A 94 5.55 26.28 1.56
CA LEU A 94 6.72 25.57 1.00
C LEU A 94 7.96 25.62 1.91
N GLU A 95 8.20 26.77 2.54
CA GLU A 95 9.36 27.01 3.39
C GLU A 95 9.07 26.74 4.87
N ALA A 96 7.86 26.29 5.21
CA ALA A 96 7.56 25.81 6.56
C ALA A 96 8.50 24.66 6.89
N ASP A 97 9.12 24.73 8.08
CA ASP A 97 10.14 23.79 8.50
C ASP A 97 9.82 23.12 9.84
N PHE A 98 10.36 21.91 9.97
CA PHE A 98 10.19 21.04 11.12
C PHE A 98 11.56 20.47 11.50
N LEU A 99 11.70 20.13 12.78
CA LEU A 99 12.93 19.55 13.31
C LEU A 99 12.66 18.10 13.72
N PHE A 100 13.46 17.17 13.21
CA PHE A 100 13.41 15.74 13.53
C PHE A 100 14.80 15.24 13.92
N TYR A 101 14.85 14.15 14.68
CA TYR A 101 16.09 13.39 14.85
C TYR A 101 16.17 12.34 13.74
N ASP A 102 17.33 12.23 13.10
CA ASP A 102 17.64 11.15 12.17
C ASP A 102 18.07 9.86 12.90
N GLU A 103 18.38 8.81 12.14
CA GLU A 103 18.84 7.52 12.68
C GLU A 103 20.20 7.60 13.40
N ASN A 104 20.96 8.68 13.19
CA ASN A 104 22.25 8.97 13.82
C ASN A 104 22.10 9.91 15.03
N ALA A 105 20.86 10.11 15.50
CA ALA A 105 20.51 11.04 16.57
C ALA A 105 20.97 12.49 16.32
N GLN A 106 21.08 12.89 15.05
CA GLN A 106 21.36 14.27 14.66
C GLN A 106 20.04 15.01 14.44
N LEU A 107 20.00 16.27 14.88
CA LEU A 107 18.86 17.14 14.66
C LEU A 107 18.90 17.68 13.22
N VAL A 108 17.89 17.33 12.43
CA VAL A 108 17.75 17.70 11.02
C VAL A 108 16.55 18.62 10.84
N ARG A 109 16.73 19.67 10.03
CA ARG A 109 15.66 20.57 9.61
C ARG A 109 15.14 20.14 8.25
N VAL A 110 13.84 19.90 8.16
CA VAL A 110 13.15 19.48 6.94
C VAL A 110 12.13 20.55 6.55
N LYS A 111 12.05 20.89 5.27
CA LYS A 111 11.06 21.83 4.73
C LYS A 111 9.99 21.08 3.94
N VAL A 112 8.77 21.61 3.90
CA VAL A 112 7.67 21.03 3.12
C VAL A 112 8.03 20.89 1.63
N VAL A 113 8.73 21.86 1.04
CA VAL A 113 9.13 21.81 -0.38
C VAL A 113 9.99 20.60 -0.71
N ASP A 114 10.81 20.14 0.24
CA ASP A 114 11.70 19.00 0.06
C ASP A 114 10.96 17.67 0.16
N THR A 115 9.72 17.67 0.68
CA THR A 115 8.90 16.47 0.87
C THR A 115 7.84 16.27 -0.19
N LEU A 116 7.76 17.14 -1.22
CA LEU A 116 6.72 17.06 -2.25
C LEU A 116 6.94 15.96 -3.30
N ASP A 117 8.01 15.18 -3.19
CA ASP A 117 8.41 14.18 -4.17
C ASP A 117 8.88 12.92 -3.46
N ASN A 118 8.00 11.93 -3.36
CA ASN A 118 8.29 10.68 -2.66
C ASN A 118 9.48 9.94 -3.28
N GLU A 119 9.72 10.06 -4.60
CA GLU A 119 10.86 9.44 -5.27
C GLU A 119 12.21 10.01 -4.81
N LYS A 120 12.23 11.26 -4.29
CA LYS A 120 13.42 11.88 -3.72
C LYS A 120 13.63 11.55 -2.25
N MET A 121 12.58 11.13 -1.55
CA MET A 121 12.61 10.80 -0.13
C MET A 121 12.82 9.30 0.13
N GLY A 122 12.43 8.44 -0.80
CA GLY A 122 12.67 7.01 -0.71
C GLY A 122 14.11 6.61 -1.07
N PRO A 123 14.58 5.42 -0.66
CA PRO A 123 15.70 4.78 -1.34
C PRO A 123 15.33 4.62 -2.82
N LYS A 124 16.21 5.02 -3.75
CA LYS A 124 15.95 4.85 -5.19
C LYS A 124 15.70 3.38 -5.55
N LYS A 125 14.45 2.94 -5.69
CA LYS A 125 14.11 1.58 -6.18
C LYS A 125 12.83 1.43 -7.03
N SER A 126 12.11 2.49 -7.41
CA SER A 126 11.02 2.32 -8.39
C SER A 126 11.57 2.25 -9.82
N ARG A 127 11.08 1.29 -10.62
CA ARG A 127 11.46 1.16 -12.03
C ARG A 127 10.84 2.30 -12.83
N SER A 128 11.60 2.89 -13.75
CA SER A 128 11.03 3.95 -14.60
C SER A 128 9.92 3.40 -15.50
N LYS A 129 8.95 4.23 -15.88
CA LYS A 129 7.88 3.85 -16.81
C LYS A 129 8.41 3.19 -18.09
N LYS A 130 9.55 3.67 -18.60
CA LYS A 130 10.21 3.13 -19.80
C LYS A 130 10.80 1.75 -19.56
N ASP A 131 11.19 1.42 -18.34
CA ASP A 131 11.71 0.11 -17.98
C ASP A 131 10.55 -0.88 -17.77
N LYS A 132 9.43 -0.44 -17.17
CA LYS A 132 8.19 -1.24 -17.04
C LYS A 132 7.58 -1.61 -18.38
N GLU A 133 7.64 -0.72 -19.37
CA GLU A 133 7.21 -0.99 -20.75
C GLU A 133 8.14 -1.96 -21.50
N LYS A 134 9.37 -2.18 -21.02
CA LYS A 134 10.36 -3.08 -21.65
C LYS A 134 10.40 -4.48 -21.06
N GLU A 135 10.24 -4.59 -19.74
CA GLU A 135 10.34 -5.85 -19.02
C GLU A 135 9.19 -5.94 -18.00
N GLU A 136 8.40 -7.02 -18.05
CA GLU A 136 7.32 -7.26 -17.11
C GLU A 136 7.85 -8.01 -15.89
N GLU A 137 7.41 -7.60 -14.69
CA GLU A 137 7.72 -8.33 -13.47
C GLU A 137 6.73 -9.48 -13.31
N LEU A 138 7.23 -10.71 -13.25
CA LEU A 138 6.41 -11.92 -13.25
C LEU A 138 6.67 -12.77 -12.00
N LEU A 139 5.60 -13.08 -11.27
CA LEU A 139 5.61 -14.11 -10.24
C LEU A 139 5.57 -15.49 -10.91
N VAL A 140 6.60 -16.29 -10.69
CA VAL A 140 6.70 -17.65 -11.21
C VAL A 140 6.58 -18.64 -10.08
N ILE A 141 5.50 -19.43 -10.11
CA ILE A 141 5.32 -20.58 -9.22
C ILE A 141 5.71 -21.81 -10.03
N GLU A 142 6.79 -22.47 -9.63
CA GLU A 142 7.39 -23.58 -10.36
C GLU A 142 7.37 -24.90 -9.57
N GLY A 143 7.41 -26.01 -10.33
CA GLY A 143 7.35 -27.33 -9.74
C GLY A 143 6.00 -27.61 -9.07
N ILE A 144 4.90 -27.10 -9.64
CA ILE A 144 3.54 -27.41 -9.20
C ILE A 144 3.27 -28.87 -9.59
N GLU A 145 3.34 -29.76 -8.61
CA GLU A 145 3.00 -31.17 -8.75
C GLU A 145 1.54 -31.39 -8.39
N VAL A 146 0.77 -31.96 -9.33
CA VAL A 146 -0.65 -32.26 -9.14
C VAL A 146 -1.03 -33.60 -9.77
N ASP A 147 -2.04 -34.27 -9.21
CA ASP A 147 -2.66 -35.45 -9.81
C ASP A 147 -3.75 -35.02 -10.80
N THR A 148 -3.55 -35.34 -12.08
CA THR A 148 -4.50 -34.98 -13.15
C THR A 148 -5.83 -35.70 -13.07
N ALA A 149 -6.01 -36.69 -12.19
CA ALA A 149 -7.31 -37.33 -11.98
C ALA A 149 -8.28 -36.50 -11.13
N LYS A 150 -7.77 -35.48 -10.43
CA LYS A 150 -8.55 -34.66 -9.50
C LYS A 150 -8.62 -33.22 -9.99
N PHE A 151 -9.72 -32.55 -9.62
CA PHE A 151 -9.81 -31.11 -9.82
C PHE A 151 -9.01 -30.43 -8.72
N VAL A 152 -8.07 -29.59 -9.11
CA VAL A 152 -7.27 -28.81 -8.17
C VAL A 152 -7.34 -27.34 -8.53
N LYS A 153 -7.47 -26.50 -7.52
CA LYS A 153 -7.47 -25.04 -7.65
C LYS A 153 -6.86 -24.39 -6.43
N PHE A 154 -5.98 -23.43 -6.65
CA PHE A 154 -5.55 -22.48 -5.62
C PHE A 154 -5.49 -21.07 -6.20
N ASP A 155 -5.79 -20.10 -5.34
CA ASP A 155 -5.74 -18.67 -5.63
C ASP A 155 -4.44 -18.08 -5.07
N VAL A 156 -3.95 -17.02 -5.68
CA VAL A 156 -2.69 -16.35 -5.34
C VAL A 156 -2.98 -14.90 -5.01
N PHE A 157 -2.54 -14.47 -3.84
CA PHE A 157 -2.66 -13.10 -3.37
C PHE A 157 -1.27 -12.53 -3.01
N VAL A 158 -1.11 -11.22 -3.15
CA VAL A 158 0.09 -10.47 -2.82
C VAL A 158 -0.24 -9.43 -1.77
N ASN A 159 0.50 -9.44 -0.65
CA ASN A 159 0.33 -8.52 0.48
C ASN A 159 -1.11 -8.43 1.02
N ASP A 160 -1.89 -9.51 0.96
CA ASP A 160 -3.21 -9.58 1.59
C ASP A 160 -3.05 -9.63 3.12
N GLU A 161 -3.46 -8.54 3.79
CA GLU A 161 -3.45 -8.41 5.26
C GLU A 161 -4.77 -8.90 5.90
N ASP A 162 -5.76 -9.32 5.11
CA ASP A 162 -7.09 -9.65 5.60
C ASP A 162 -7.27 -11.18 5.78
N ASP A 163 -7.85 -11.61 6.90
CA ASP A 163 -8.08 -13.03 7.22
C ASP A 163 -9.24 -13.66 6.41
N LYS A 164 -9.78 -12.96 5.40
CA LYS A 164 -10.96 -13.35 4.61
C LYS A 164 -10.62 -13.58 3.13
N PRO A 165 -10.16 -14.79 2.75
CA PRO A 165 -9.66 -15.08 1.41
C PRO A 165 -10.77 -15.37 0.36
N ASP A 166 -12.04 -15.09 0.66
CA ASP A 166 -13.18 -15.46 -0.20
C ASP A 166 -13.66 -14.32 -1.12
N GLU A 167 -13.09 -13.12 -1.01
CA GLU A 167 -13.37 -11.98 -1.88
C GLU A 167 -12.30 -11.90 -2.99
N LEU A 168 -12.69 -12.12 -4.24
CA LEU A 168 -11.79 -12.09 -5.42
C LEU A 168 -11.62 -10.70 -6.04
N ASP A 169 -12.46 -9.73 -5.65
CA ASP A 169 -12.44 -8.35 -6.18
C ASP A 169 -11.53 -7.44 -5.33
N LYS A 170 -10.35 -7.94 -5.00
CA LYS A 170 -9.34 -7.28 -4.16
C LYS A 170 -8.11 -6.93 -5.00
N ALA A 171 -7.51 -5.76 -4.77
CA ALA A 171 -6.31 -5.32 -5.48
C ALA A 171 -5.10 -6.25 -5.22
N GLU A 172 -5.20 -7.08 -4.18
CA GLU A 172 -4.23 -8.05 -3.73
C GLU A 172 -4.30 -9.37 -4.54
N TYR A 173 -5.35 -9.61 -5.32
CA TYR A 173 -5.53 -10.85 -6.09
C TYR A 173 -4.65 -10.88 -7.36
N ALA A 174 -3.63 -11.74 -7.36
CA ALA A 174 -2.69 -11.88 -8.46
C ALA A 174 -3.15 -12.88 -9.54
N GLY A 175 -4.06 -13.80 -9.19
CA GLY A 175 -4.58 -14.80 -10.12
C GLY A 175 -4.81 -16.17 -9.47
N CYS A 176 -5.04 -17.20 -10.30
CA CYS A 176 -5.24 -18.56 -9.82
C CYS A 176 -4.61 -19.61 -10.72
N TYR A 177 -4.35 -20.78 -10.14
CA TYR A 177 -4.08 -22.01 -10.87
C TYR A 177 -5.29 -22.92 -10.78
N SER A 178 -5.74 -23.48 -11.91
CA SER A 178 -6.79 -24.49 -11.95
C SER A 178 -6.42 -25.58 -12.94
N GLN A 179 -6.63 -26.84 -12.54
CA GLN A 179 -6.41 -28.00 -13.38
C GLN A 179 -7.63 -28.91 -13.30
N VAL A 180 -8.17 -29.25 -14.46
CA VAL A 180 -9.35 -30.09 -14.59
C VAL A 180 -8.98 -31.58 -14.67
N PRO A 181 -9.84 -32.48 -14.18
CA PRO A 181 -9.60 -33.91 -14.29
C PRO A 181 -9.46 -34.38 -15.75
N HIS A 182 -8.45 -35.21 -16.01
CA HIS A 182 -8.25 -35.94 -17.25
C HIS A 182 -8.38 -37.45 -17.04
N LYS A 183 -8.75 -38.17 -18.10
CA LYS A 183 -9.13 -39.60 -18.04
C LYS A 183 -7.98 -40.54 -17.64
N ASN A 184 -6.73 -40.08 -17.74
CA ASN A 184 -5.53 -40.80 -17.31
C ASN A 184 -4.95 -40.11 -16.07
N SER A 185 -4.77 -40.86 -14.98
CA SER A 185 -4.10 -40.37 -13.76
C SER A 185 -2.59 -40.41 -13.96
N THR A 186 -1.99 -39.23 -14.09
CA THR A 186 -0.54 -39.07 -14.11
C THR A 186 -0.19 -37.88 -13.23
N LYS A 187 0.82 -38.01 -12.39
CA LYS A 187 1.38 -36.85 -11.68
C LYS A 187 2.13 -35.99 -12.68
N VAL A 188 1.71 -34.74 -12.83
CA VAL A 188 2.35 -33.78 -13.75
C VAL A 188 3.02 -32.67 -12.97
N LYS A 189 4.15 -32.19 -13.50
CA LYS A 189 4.84 -30.98 -13.04
C LYS A 189 4.52 -29.85 -13.98
N THR A 190 4.03 -28.74 -13.43
CA THR A 190 3.77 -27.53 -14.20
C THR A 190 4.32 -26.29 -13.52
N LYS A 191 4.13 -25.14 -14.17
CA LYS A 191 4.45 -23.81 -13.67
C LYS A 191 3.40 -22.81 -14.15
N ILE A 192 3.20 -21.75 -13.39
CA ILE A 192 2.43 -20.57 -13.82
C ILE A 192 3.26 -19.31 -13.72
N ARG A 193 2.83 -18.28 -14.46
CA ARG A 193 3.39 -16.93 -14.43
C ARG A 193 2.25 -15.95 -14.26
N LEU A 194 2.37 -15.04 -13.31
CA LEU A 194 1.39 -14.01 -13.02
C LEU A 194 2.08 -12.65 -13.13
N GLY A 195 1.45 -11.71 -13.83
CA GLY A 195 1.96 -10.33 -13.94
C GLY A 195 1.87 -9.62 -12.59
N LEU A 196 2.96 -8.99 -12.18
CA LEU A 196 3.04 -8.24 -10.93
C LEU A 196 3.12 -6.73 -11.15
N THR A 197 3.56 -6.25 -12.31
CA THR A 197 3.82 -4.80 -12.51
C THR A 197 2.61 -3.94 -12.15
N GLU A 198 1.44 -4.20 -12.73
CA GLU A 198 0.21 -3.45 -12.43
C GLU A 198 -0.26 -3.68 -10.99
N LEU A 199 -0.10 -4.91 -10.48
CA LEU A 199 -0.51 -5.29 -9.12
C LEU A 199 0.30 -4.54 -8.06
N LEU A 200 1.62 -4.44 -8.22
CA LEU A 200 2.50 -3.75 -7.28
C LEU A 200 2.29 -2.23 -7.33
N GLU A 201 1.97 -1.68 -8.51
CA GLU A 201 1.54 -0.28 -8.67
C GLU A 201 0.23 0.00 -7.91
N ASP A 202 -0.78 -0.85 -8.07
CA ASP A 202 -2.08 -0.69 -7.42
C ASP A 202 -1.97 -0.79 -5.88
N LEU A 203 -1.10 -1.68 -5.41
CA LEU A 203 -0.79 -1.88 -3.99
C LEU A 203 0.18 -0.85 -3.40
N ASP A 204 0.88 -0.07 -4.24
CA ASP A 204 1.89 0.93 -3.85
C ASP A 204 3.07 0.32 -3.07
N VAL A 205 3.56 -0.84 -3.52
CA VAL A 205 4.63 -1.64 -2.87
C VAL A 205 5.80 -1.94 -3.81
N GLU A 206 5.96 -1.15 -4.86
CA GLU A 206 7.02 -1.34 -5.87
C GLU A 206 8.44 -1.21 -5.30
N ASP A 207 8.59 -0.46 -4.22
CA ASP A 207 9.87 -0.18 -3.57
C ASP A 207 10.23 -1.22 -2.48
N ASP A 208 9.32 -2.15 -2.18
CA ASP A 208 9.51 -3.16 -1.14
C ASP A 208 10.56 -4.19 -1.57
N GLU A 209 11.53 -4.48 -0.70
CA GLU A 209 12.56 -5.50 -0.99
C GLU A 209 11.98 -6.92 -1.00
N LYS A 210 10.82 -7.13 -0.38
CA LYS A 210 10.12 -8.41 -0.27
C LYS A 210 8.63 -8.18 -0.28
N ILE A 211 7.91 -9.07 -0.95
CA ILE A 211 6.46 -9.14 -0.93
C ILE A 211 6.00 -10.44 -0.26
N LEU A 212 4.85 -10.40 0.41
CA LEU A 212 4.18 -11.58 0.96
C LEU A 212 3.32 -12.22 -0.13
N VAL A 213 3.59 -13.48 -0.46
CA VAL A 213 2.78 -14.27 -1.40
C VAL A 213 1.95 -15.28 -0.63
N SER A 214 0.63 -15.11 -0.67
CA SER A 214 -0.34 -16.00 -0.03
C SER A 214 -0.94 -16.95 -1.06
N LEU A 215 -0.82 -18.25 -0.80
CA LEU A 215 -1.38 -19.30 -1.66
C LEU A 215 -2.56 -19.96 -0.95
N VAL A 216 -3.75 -19.79 -1.50
CA VAL A 216 -5.00 -20.24 -0.87
C VAL A 216 -5.56 -21.42 -1.65
N PRO A 217 -5.42 -22.66 -1.15
CA PRO A 217 -6.05 -23.82 -1.80
C PRO A 217 -7.58 -23.72 -1.69
N LYS A 218 -8.28 -23.75 -2.83
CA LYS A 218 -9.75 -23.76 -2.89
C LYS A 218 -10.29 -25.17 -3.16
N ALA A 219 -9.57 -26.00 -3.89
CA ALA A 219 -9.94 -27.39 -4.17
C ALA A 219 -8.72 -28.28 -4.34
N GLY A 220 -8.74 -29.47 -3.74
CA GLY A 220 -7.69 -30.48 -3.92
C GLY A 220 -6.31 -30.08 -3.39
N GLY A 221 -6.25 -29.19 -2.39
CA GLY A 221 -5.00 -28.65 -1.82
C GLY A 221 -4.05 -29.71 -1.26
N GLU A 222 -4.58 -30.81 -0.72
CA GLU A 222 -3.79 -31.93 -0.19
C GLU A 222 -2.94 -32.64 -1.26
N ASP A 223 -3.32 -32.50 -2.53
CA ASP A 223 -2.67 -33.13 -3.68
C ASP A 223 -1.74 -32.16 -4.44
N ILE A 224 -1.52 -30.94 -3.91
CA ILE A 224 -0.68 -29.91 -4.54
C ILE A 224 0.66 -29.83 -3.78
N THR A 225 1.76 -29.95 -4.50
CA THR A 225 3.10 -29.62 -3.98
C THR A 225 3.74 -28.54 -4.84
N ILE A 226 4.43 -27.59 -4.22
CA ILE A 226 5.08 -26.47 -4.91
C ILE A 226 6.58 -26.58 -4.68
N GLY A 227 7.34 -26.60 -5.77
CA GLY A 227 8.80 -26.74 -5.74
C GLY A 227 9.53 -25.42 -5.49
N GLY A 228 8.97 -24.30 -5.91
CA GLY A 228 9.57 -22.99 -5.69
C GLY A 228 8.69 -21.83 -6.16
N ILE A 229 8.97 -20.65 -5.61
CA ILE A 229 8.34 -19.38 -5.96
C ILE A 229 9.46 -18.37 -6.17
N LYS A 230 9.43 -17.64 -7.28
CA LYS A 230 10.41 -16.59 -7.58
C LYS A 230 9.79 -15.50 -8.43
N ILE A 231 10.42 -14.32 -8.43
CA ILE A 231 10.09 -13.21 -9.31
C ILE A 231 11.17 -13.11 -10.38
N ILE A 232 10.76 -12.90 -11.63
CA ILE A 232 11.66 -12.67 -12.77
C ILE A 232 11.24 -11.43 -13.55
N TYR A 233 12.18 -10.85 -14.28
CA TYR A 233 11.94 -9.79 -15.27
C TYR A 233 12.00 -10.41 -16.67
N ALA A 234 10.98 -10.20 -17.50
CA ALA A 234 10.85 -10.86 -18.79
C ALA A 234 10.30 -9.95 -19.89
#